data_AF-X0VZG7-F1
#
_entry.id   AF-X0VZG7-F1
#
_cell.length_a   1.000
_cell.length_b   1.000
_cell.length_c   1.000
_cell.angle_alpha   90.00
_cell.angle_beta   90.00
_cell.angle_gamma   90.00
#
_symmetry.space_group_name_H-M   'P 1'
#
loop_
_entity.id
_entity.type
_entity.pdbx_description
1 polymer ?
#
loop_
_entity_poly.entity_id
_entity_poly.type
_entity_poly.pdbx_seq_one_letter_code
_entity_poly.pdbx_strand_id
1 'polypeptide(L)'
;KSFGDIDLVIDKVILEVTNTLQIHIEKELINSTVVNIVITADFFKKINLDLAAIKLENSIYEPEVFPGLVYNCTNPVKSVFLIFSTGKIVFTGIRDKNLIEPALISLGKLIKRKDLFL
;
A
#
# COMPACT_ATOMS: atom_id res chain seq x y z
N LYS A 1 0.23 5.01 11.97
CA LYS A 1 1.69 5.22 12.14
C LYS A 1 2.10 6.29 11.16
N SER A 2 2.77 7.32 11.64
CA SER A 2 3.18 8.48 10.84
C SER A 2 4.58 8.27 10.26
N PHE A 3 4.89 8.95 9.16
CA PHE A 3 6.27 9.05 8.67
C PHE A 3 7.20 9.72 9.71
N GLY A 4 6.65 10.58 10.58
CA GLY A 4 7.41 11.23 11.65
C GLY A 4 7.85 10.30 12.79
N ASP A 5 7.33 9.06 12.84
CA ASP A 5 7.71 8.11 13.88
C ASP A 5 9.02 7.38 13.54
N ILE A 6 9.54 7.51 12.31
CA ILE A 6 10.72 6.76 11.83
C ILE A 6 11.96 7.11 12.66
N ASP A 7 12.24 8.40 12.84
CA ASP A 7 13.42 8.85 13.60
C ASP A 7 13.36 8.40 15.06
N LEU A 8 12.17 8.49 15.68
CA LEU A 8 11.95 8.03 17.05
C LEU A 8 12.19 6.53 17.21
N VAL A 9 11.79 5.73 16.22
CA VAL A 9 12.03 4.29 16.21
C VAL A 9 13.51 4.00 16.03
N ILE A 10 14.20 4.71 15.13
CA ILE A 10 15.65 4.56 14.95
C ILE A 10 16.38 4.86 16.26
N ASP A 11 16.04 5.97 16.93
CA ASP A 11 16.64 6.35 18.21
C ASP A 11 16.45 5.27 19.28
N LYS A 12 15.25 4.71 19.36
CA LYS A 12 14.94 3.62 20.30
C LYS A 12 15.75 2.36 19.99
N VAL A 13 15.89 2.00 18.71
CA VAL A 13 16.66 0.82 18.28
C VAL A 13 18.15 1.01 18.58
N ILE A 14 18.72 2.18 18.30
CA ILE A 14 20.12 2.50 18.61
C ILE A 14 20.37 2.33 20.12
N LEU A 15 19.50 2.89 20.95
CA LEU A 15 19.61 2.79 22.41
C LEU A 15 19.58 1.33 22.88
N GLU A 16 18.65 0.54 22.34
CA GLU A 16 18.46 -0.87 22.71
C GLU A 16 19.65 -1.75 22.29
N VAL A 17 20.17 -1.56 21.07
CA VAL A 17 21.34 -2.28 20.57
C VAL A 17 22.61 -1.88 21.34
N THR A 18 22.81 -0.59 21.60
CA THR A 18 23.95 -0.07 22.36
C THR A 18 24.00 -0.69 23.77
N ASN A 19 22.86 -0.73 24.46
CA ASN A 19 22.76 -1.30 25.80
C ASN A 19 22.94 -2.82 25.81
N THR A 20 22.44 -3.52 24.80
CA THR A 20 22.47 -4.99 24.74
C THR A 20 23.84 -5.53 24.35
N LEU A 21 24.50 -4.89 23.38
CA LEU A 21 25.75 -5.36 22.80
C LEU A 21 26.99 -4.64 23.37
N GLN A 22 26.80 -3.61 24.19
CA GLN A 22 27.88 -2.76 24.72
C GLN A 22 28.75 -2.13 23.61
N ILE A 23 28.15 -1.82 22.46
CA ILE A 23 28.81 -1.14 21.33
C ILE A 23 28.27 0.28 21.18
N HIS A 24 29.12 1.23 20.80
CA HIS A 24 28.66 2.57 20.45
C HIS A 24 28.26 2.62 18.97
N ILE A 25 27.08 3.18 18.69
CA ILE A 25 26.56 3.38 17.33
C ILE A 25 26.33 4.87 17.13
N GLU A 26 27.05 5.47 16.19
CA GLU A 26 26.86 6.86 15.78
C GLU A 26 25.65 6.97 14.86
N LYS A 27 24.65 7.78 15.25
CA LYS A 27 23.40 7.94 14.50
C LYS A 27 23.65 8.54 13.11
N GLU A 28 24.65 9.41 12.99
CA GLU A 28 25.04 10.10 11.77
C GLU A 28 25.49 9.13 10.65
N LEU A 29 25.90 7.91 11.02
CA LEU A 29 26.29 6.87 10.07
C LEU A 29 25.10 6.05 9.55
N ILE A 30 23.90 6.25 10.11
CA ILE A 30 22.69 5.51 9.74
C ILE A 30 21.89 6.28 8.70
N ASN A 31 21.84 5.73 7.49
CA ASN A 31 20.98 6.23 6.41
C ASN A 31 19.70 5.40 6.32
N SER A 32 18.56 5.99 6.70
CA SER A 32 17.25 5.36 6.54
C SER A 32 16.66 5.63 5.15
N THR A 33 16.05 4.61 4.54
CA THR A 33 15.34 4.76 3.26
C THR A 33 13.99 4.07 3.28
N VAL A 34 12.99 4.69 2.68
CA VAL A 34 11.65 4.09 2.55
C VAL A 34 11.66 3.08 1.40
N VAL A 35 11.51 1.79 1.75
CA VAL A 35 11.52 0.69 0.77
C VAL A 35 10.12 0.32 0.26
N ASN A 36 9.08 0.61 1.05
CA ASN A 36 7.68 0.38 0.71
C ASN A 36 6.77 1.16 1.66
N ILE A 37 5.63 1.61 1.15
CA ILE A 37 4.55 2.21 1.89
C ILE A 37 3.31 1.33 1.69
N VAL A 38 2.61 1.01 2.78
CA VAL A 38 1.35 0.25 2.76
C VAL A 38 0.25 1.15 3.29
N ILE A 39 -0.86 1.23 2.56
CA ILE A 39 -1.95 2.17 2.83
C ILE A 39 -3.27 1.42 2.77
N THR A 40 -4.15 1.74 3.71
CA THR A 40 -5.55 1.31 3.66
C THR A 40 -6.42 2.48 3.22
N ALA A 41 -7.33 2.24 2.29
CA ALA A 41 -8.34 3.20 1.86
C ALA A 41 -9.72 2.53 1.82
N ASP A 42 -10.78 3.33 1.78
CA ASP A 42 -12.15 2.85 1.70
C ASP A 42 -12.93 3.74 0.72
N PHE A 43 -13.55 3.14 -0.29
CA PHE A 43 -14.45 3.86 -1.20
C PHE A 43 -15.86 4.04 -0.61
N PHE A 44 -16.16 3.42 0.54
CA PHE A 44 -17.47 3.44 1.20
C PHE A 44 -18.62 2.95 0.31
N LYS A 45 -18.30 2.18 -0.72
CA LYS A 45 -19.24 1.61 -1.67
C LYS A 45 -18.76 0.22 -2.08
N LYS A 46 -19.71 -0.73 -2.17
CA LYS A 46 -19.39 -2.10 -2.58
C LYS A 46 -18.86 -2.13 -4.03
N ILE A 47 -18.00 -3.09 -4.31
CA ILE A 47 -17.39 -3.29 -5.63
C ILE A 47 -17.71 -4.70 -6.11
N ASN A 48 -18.16 -4.82 -7.35
CA ASN A 48 -18.37 -6.10 -8.02
C ASN A 48 -17.02 -6.70 -8.44
N LEU A 49 -16.48 -7.60 -7.62
CA LEU A 49 -15.15 -8.21 -7.87
C LEU A 49 -15.17 -9.17 -9.06
N ASP A 50 -16.26 -9.89 -9.30
CA ASP A 50 -16.41 -10.79 -10.46
C ASP A 50 -16.33 -9.99 -11.77
N LEU A 51 -17.05 -8.87 -11.83
CA LEU A 51 -17.02 -7.99 -13.00
C LEU A 51 -15.67 -7.27 -13.12
N ALA A 52 -15.05 -6.93 -12.00
CA ALA A 52 -13.73 -6.31 -11.97
C ALA A 52 -12.66 -7.26 -12.52
N ALA A 53 -12.70 -8.55 -12.18
CA ALA A 53 -11.78 -9.57 -12.69
C ALA A 53 -11.82 -9.67 -14.22
N ILE A 54 -13.02 -9.51 -14.81
CA ILE A 54 -13.21 -9.52 -16.27
C ILE A 54 -12.77 -8.20 -16.90
N LYS A 55 -13.07 -7.06 -16.27
CA LYS A 55 -12.87 -5.72 -16.85
C LYS A 55 -11.48 -5.12 -16.62
N LEU A 56 -10.71 -5.65 -15.67
CA LEU A 56 -9.37 -5.21 -15.30
C LEU A 56 -8.33 -6.25 -15.77
N GLU A 57 -7.62 -5.94 -16.85
CA GLU A 57 -6.68 -6.86 -17.52
C GLU A 57 -5.56 -7.39 -16.62
N ASN A 58 -5.05 -6.56 -15.70
CA ASN A 58 -3.96 -6.91 -14.80
C ASN A 58 -4.47 -7.30 -13.41
N SER A 59 -5.58 -8.02 -13.34
CA SER A 59 -6.19 -8.45 -12.08
C SER A 59 -6.29 -9.97 -11.94
N ILE A 60 -6.22 -10.43 -10.70
CA ILE A 60 -6.40 -11.83 -10.31
C ILE A 60 -7.44 -11.84 -9.19
N TYR A 61 -8.48 -12.66 -9.35
CA TYR A 61 -9.50 -12.86 -8.34
C TYR A 61 -9.86 -14.34 -8.27
N GLU A 62 -9.41 -14.97 -7.19
CA GLU A 62 -9.64 -16.38 -6.88
C GLU A 62 -10.19 -16.44 -5.44
N PRO A 63 -11.50 -16.25 -5.23
CA PRO A 63 -12.09 -16.05 -3.89
C PRO A 63 -11.85 -17.22 -2.93
N GLU A 64 -11.70 -18.43 -3.47
CA GLU A 64 -11.35 -19.64 -2.71
C GLU A 64 -9.91 -19.60 -2.16
N VAL A 65 -9.02 -18.83 -2.79
CA VAL A 65 -7.61 -18.68 -2.39
C VAL A 65 -7.40 -17.39 -1.59
N PHE A 66 -8.01 -16.28 -2.03
CA PHE A 66 -7.89 -14.98 -1.40
C PHE A 66 -9.19 -14.16 -1.59
N PRO A 67 -9.77 -13.60 -0.52
CA PRO A 67 -11.10 -12.96 -0.58
C PRO A 67 -11.14 -11.58 -1.29
N GLY A 68 -10.01 -11.07 -1.77
CA GLY A 68 -9.91 -9.80 -2.48
C GLY A 68 -9.42 -9.97 -3.91
N LEU A 69 -9.64 -8.97 -4.75
CA LEU A 69 -9.06 -8.89 -6.08
C LEU A 69 -7.67 -8.25 -5.99
N VAL A 70 -6.66 -8.91 -6.53
CA VAL A 70 -5.30 -8.38 -6.67
C VAL A 70 -5.21 -7.66 -8.00
N TYR A 71 -4.96 -6.35 -8.00
CA TYR A 71 -4.81 -5.54 -9.21
C TYR A 71 -3.39 -4.97 -9.29
N ASN A 72 -2.64 -5.41 -10.30
CA ASN A 72 -1.31 -4.91 -10.61
C ASN A 72 -1.40 -3.67 -11.49
N CYS A 73 -1.25 -2.49 -10.89
CA CYS A 73 -1.28 -1.22 -11.58
C CYS A 73 0.11 -0.90 -12.14
N THR A 74 0.20 -0.61 -13.44
CA THR A 74 1.43 -0.18 -14.11
C THR A 74 1.47 1.31 -14.43
N ASN A 75 0.31 1.99 -14.41
CA ASN A 75 0.15 3.41 -14.74
C ASN A 75 -0.92 4.03 -13.83
N PRO A 76 -0.66 5.14 -13.10
CA PRO A 76 0.48 6.05 -13.22
C PRO A 76 1.76 5.63 -12.46
N VAL A 77 1.67 4.65 -11.56
CA VAL A 77 2.83 4.13 -10.82
C VAL A 77 2.74 2.62 -10.71
N LYS A 78 3.88 1.92 -10.87
CA LYS A 78 3.96 0.48 -10.63
C LYS A 78 3.63 0.18 -9.17
N SER A 79 2.52 -0.51 -8.94
CA SER A 79 1.96 -0.73 -7.61
C SER A 79 0.92 -1.84 -7.59
N VAL A 80 0.53 -2.27 -6.40
CA VAL A 80 -0.45 -3.35 -6.20
C VAL A 80 -1.60 -2.85 -5.33
N PHE A 81 -2.82 -3.09 -5.79
CA PHE A 81 -4.04 -2.87 -5.03
C PHE A 81 -4.67 -4.22 -4.68
N LEU A 82 -5.01 -4.40 -3.41
CA LEU A 82 -5.91 -5.46 -2.95
C LEU A 82 -7.27 -4.82 -2.73
N ILE A 83 -8.26 -5.21 -3.53
CA ILE A 83 -9.59 -4.59 -3.55
C ILE A 83 -10.58 -5.60 -2.98
N PHE A 84 -11.30 -5.21 -1.93
CA PHE A 84 -12.31 -6.05 -1.29
C PHE A 84 -13.71 -5.65 -1.74
N SER A 85 -14.63 -6.62 -1.77
CA SER A 85 -16.03 -6.40 -2.19
C SER A 85 -16.76 -5.35 -1.33
N THR A 86 -16.28 -5.11 -0.12
CA THR A 86 -16.77 -4.09 0.81
C THR A 86 -16.46 -2.66 0.38
N GLY A 87 -15.55 -2.46 -0.58
CA GLY A 87 -15.02 -1.13 -0.95
C GLY A 87 -13.70 -0.79 -0.27
N LYS A 88 -13.24 -1.62 0.68
CA LYS A 88 -11.92 -1.49 1.30
C LYS A 88 -10.82 -1.82 0.32
N ILE A 89 -9.69 -1.14 0.48
CA ILE A 89 -8.51 -1.27 -0.36
C ILE A 89 -7.27 -1.35 0.51
N VAL A 90 -6.35 -2.23 0.16
CA VAL A 90 -4.95 -2.16 0.59
C VAL A 90 -4.12 -1.79 -0.62
N PHE A 91 -3.28 -0.77 -0.50
CA PHE A 91 -2.42 -0.26 -1.55
C PHE A 91 -0.96 -0.37 -1.11
N THR A 92 -0.13 -0.96 -1.97
CA THR A 92 1.29 -1.19 -1.68
C THR A 92 2.15 -1.17 -2.95
N GLY A 93 3.47 -1.29 -2.79
CA GLY A 93 4.44 -1.27 -3.89
C GLY A 93 4.92 0.14 -4.25
N ILE A 94 4.66 1.12 -3.39
CA ILE A 94 5.08 2.51 -3.57
C ILE A 94 6.14 2.92 -2.55
N ARG A 95 7.05 3.80 -2.96
CA ARG A 95 8.12 4.34 -2.10
C ARG A 95 8.01 5.85 -1.89
N ASP A 96 7.38 6.54 -2.83
CA ASP A 96 7.14 7.97 -2.76
C ASP A 96 5.72 8.26 -2.26
N LYS A 97 5.65 9.00 -1.15
CA LYS A 97 4.39 9.46 -0.55
C LYS A 97 3.57 10.33 -1.50
N ASN A 98 4.21 11.11 -2.37
CA ASN A 98 3.52 12.02 -3.29
C ASN A 98 2.73 11.27 -4.38
N LEU A 99 3.03 9.99 -4.61
CA LEU A 99 2.33 9.15 -5.58
C LEU A 99 1.09 8.46 -5.02
N ILE A 100 0.85 8.56 -3.70
CA ILE A 100 -0.27 7.91 -3.02
C ILE A 100 -1.61 8.39 -3.57
N GLU A 101 -1.84 9.70 -3.46
CA GLU A 101 -3.11 10.32 -3.82
C GLU A 101 -3.38 10.19 -5.33
N PRO A 102 -2.42 10.48 -6.24
CA PRO A 102 -2.61 10.25 -7.67
C PRO A 102 -2.99 8.81 -8.02
N ALA A 103 -2.38 7.81 -7.36
CA ALA A 103 -2.66 6.41 -7.61
C ALA A 103 -4.08 6.01 -7.15
N LEU A 104 -4.50 6.44 -5.96
CA LEU A 104 -5.85 6.20 -5.44
C LEU A 104 -6.92 6.89 -6.30
N ILE A 105 -6.68 8.13 -6.74
CA ILE A 105 -7.59 8.85 -7.65
C ILE A 105 -7.70 8.11 -8.99
N SER A 106 -6.58 7.65 -9.55
CA SER A 106 -6.56 6.87 -10.78
C SER A 106 -7.38 5.59 -10.67
N LEU A 107 -7.22 4.85 -9.56
CA LEU A 107 -8.01 3.65 -9.28
C LEU A 107 -9.51 3.97 -9.18
N GLY A 108 -9.89 5.01 -8.41
CA GLY A 108 -11.29 5.41 -8.27
C GLY A 108 -11.94 5.79 -9.61
N LYS A 109 -11.21 6.53 -10.45
CA LYS A 109 -11.65 6.87 -11.82
C LYS A 109 -11.81 5.61 -12.68
N LEU A 110 -10.90 4.65 -12.58
CA LEU A 110 -10.95 3.39 -13.32
C LEU A 110 -12.19 2.56 -12.93
N ILE A 111 -12.42 2.38 -11.63
CA ILE A 111 -13.56 1.63 -11.08
C ILE A 111 -14.88 2.28 -11.50
N LYS A 112 -14.98 3.62 -11.40
CA LYS A 112 -16.16 4.37 -11.85
C LYS A 112 -16.40 4.23 -13.35
N ARG A 113 -15.36 4.42 -14.18
CA ARG A 113 -15.47 4.34 -15.66
C ARG A 113 -15.86 2.95 -16.14
N LYS A 114 -15.44 1.90 -15.44
CA LYS A 114 -15.76 0.51 -15.76
C LYS A 114 -17.10 0.06 -15.15
N ASP A 115 -17.81 0.95 -14.45
CA ASP A 115 -19.10 0.70 -13.79
C ASP A 115 -19.04 -0.52 -12.85
N LEU A 116 -18.06 -0.50 -11.93
CA LEU A 116 -17.78 -1.61 -11.02
C LEU A 116 -18.35 -1.40 -9.61
N PHE A 117 -18.86 -0.21 -9.31
CA PHE A 117 -19.49 0.09 -8.03
C PHE A 117 -20.92 -0.45 -8.00
N LEU A 118 -21.30 -1.10 -6.90
CA LEU A 118 -22.68 -1.56 -6.63
C LEU A 118 -23.45 -0.47 -5.88
#